data_AF-A0A1Q9E5U3-F1
#
_entry.id   AF-A0A1Q9E5U3-F1
#
_cell.length_a   1.000
_cell.length_b   1.000
_cell.length_c   1.000
_cell.angle_alpha   90.00
_cell.angle_beta   90.00
_cell.angle_gamma   90.00
#
_symmetry.space_group_name_H-M   'P 1'
#
loop_
_entity.id
_entity.type
_entity.pdbx_description
1 polymer ?
#
loop_
_entity_poly.entity_id
_entity_poly.type
_entity_poly.pdbx_seq_one_letter_code
_entity_poly.pdbx_strand_id
1 'polypeptide(L)'
;MRGNPRTRLAPNAELAWQLCARAEERWRLGSDTERGTWLAQCRQAQAAEKAVAQAEALRERVAKRAQPQESEPFWMFELPEVRHVLENGAILPPTFSPAESTYVRLLQLPSDGDVARAAEEQGLEQETMEAMQDALESLKGESFEAKMTKILISEKIALALVALPPVVPTACKVPHVVFGIHPRAPEWSVEQMLEKVAAEKNQKDKTVTCIEMPTPRPMKGYIRLHTGQSIQS
;
A
#
# COMPACT_ATOMS: atom_id res chain seq x y z
N MET A 1 50.52 -1.71 47.56
CA MET A 1 51.30 -1.65 46.31
C MET A 1 50.43 -2.14 45.17
N ARG A 2 49.94 -1.24 44.30
CA ARG A 2 49.10 -1.60 43.13
C ARG A 2 49.97 -1.48 41.88
N GLY A 3 50.19 -2.60 41.19
CA GLY A 3 50.93 -2.67 39.94
C GLY A 3 50.14 -2.07 38.77
N ASN A 4 50.82 -1.28 37.95
CA ASN A 4 50.26 -0.53 36.83
C ASN A 4 50.11 -1.45 35.60
N PRO A 5 48.91 -1.69 35.04
CA PRO A 5 48.68 -2.66 33.96
C PRO A 5 48.99 -2.11 32.54
N ARG A 6 49.74 -1.02 32.42
CA ARG A 6 50.08 -0.38 31.13
C ARG A 6 51.41 -0.86 30.56
N THR A 7 51.51 -2.13 30.17
CA THR A 7 52.58 -2.59 29.27
C THR A 7 52.29 -4.00 28.75
N ARG A 8 51.38 -4.15 27.78
CA ARG A 8 51.28 -5.39 26.97
C ARG A 8 50.46 -5.30 25.67
N LEU A 9 50.25 -4.11 25.11
CA LEU A 9 49.65 -3.93 23.77
C LEU A 9 50.66 -3.50 22.68
N ALA A 10 51.92 -3.24 23.05
CA ALA A 10 52.93 -2.72 22.13
C ALA A 10 53.44 -3.70 21.04
N PRO A 11 53.60 -5.03 21.27
CA PRO A 11 54.21 -5.89 20.25
C PRO A 11 53.35 -6.07 19.00
N ASN A 12 52.02 -6.09 19.15
CA ASN A 12 51.10 -6.32 18.04
C ASN A 12 50.89 -5.06 17.18
N ALA A 13 50.99 -3.88 17.78
CA ALA A 13 50.88 -2.61 17.04
C ALA A 13 52.13 -2.36 16.17
N GLU A 14 53.33 -2.62 16.72
CA GLU A 14 54.59 -2.51 15.99
C GLU A 14 54.63 -3.49 14.80
N LEU A 15 54.18 -4.73 15.01
CA LEU A 15 54.11 -5.75 13.96
C LEU A 15 53.10 -5.38 12.87
N ALA A 16 51.91 -4.90 13.25
CA ALA A 16 50.90 -4.44 12.30
C ALA A 16 51.42 -3.24 11.47
N TRP A 17 52.13 -2.31 12.10
CA TRP A 17 52.74 -1.16 11.43
C TRP A 17 53.82 -1.59 10.43
N GLN A 18 54.71 -2.52 10.81
CA GLN A 18 55.74 -3.05 9.92
C GLN A 18 55.16 -3.84 8.73
N LEU A 19 54.05 -4.56 8.94
CA LEU A 19 53.35 -5.25 7.86
C LEU A 19 52.67 -4.28 6.89
N CYS A 20 52.04 -3.21 7.40
CA CYS A 20 51.50 -2.13 6.57
C CYS A 20 52.59 -1.44 5.75
N ALA A 21 53.71 -1.06 6.37
CA ALA A 21 54.81 -0.39 5.69
C ALA A 21 55.41 -1.26 4.56
N ARG A 22 55.59 -2.57 4.79
CA ARG A 22 56.05 -3.50 3.75
C ARG A 22 55.04 -3.70 2.63
N ALA A 23 53.74 -3.65 2.92
CA ALA A 23 52.69 -3.70 1.92
C ALA A 23 52.68 -2.42 1.06
N GLU A 24 52.85 -1.25 1.67
CA GLU A 24 52.96 0.03 0.95
C GLU A 24 54.21 0.11 0.07
N GLU A 25 55.34 -0.41 0.53
CA GLU A 25 56.58 -0.43 -0.23
C GLU A 25 56.51 -1.39 -1.42
N ARG A 26 55.86 -2.56 -1.25
CA ARG A 26 55.49 -3.44 -2.36
C ARG A 26 54.51 -2.77 -3.33
N TRP A 27 53.58 -1.97 -2.83
CA TRP A 27 52.67 -1.16 -3.66
C TRP A 27 53.36 -0.06 -4.46
N ARG A 28 54.43 0.53 -3.92
CA ARG A 28 55.24 1.52 -4.65
C ARG A 28 56.11 0.90 -5.73
N LEU A 29 56.51 -0.35 -5.57
CA LEU A 29 57.40 -1.07 -6.49
C LEU A 29 56.65 -1.98 -7.48
N GLY A 30 55.37 -2.27 -7.24
CA GLY A 30 54.53 -3.09 -8.11
C GLY A 30 54.25 -2.41 -9.45
N SER A 31 54.26 -3.19 -10.54
CA SER A 31 53.93 -2.68 -11.87
C SER A 31 52.49 -2.19 -11.92
N ASP A 32 52.19 -1.15 -12.72
CA ASP A 32 50.83 -0.62 -12.92
C ASP A 32 49.80 -1.72 -13.27
N THR A 33 50.26 -2.81 -13.87
CA THR A 33 49.48 -4.03 -14.13
C THR A 33 48.95 -4.71 -12.88
N GLU A 34 49.74 -4.88 -11.81
CA GLU A 34 49.31 -5.51 -10.55
C GLU A 34 48.32 -4.63 -9.78
N ARG A 35 48.50 -3.30 -9.88
CA ARG A 35 47.54 -2.33 -9.34
C ARG A 35 46.22 -2.40 -10.08
N GLY A 36 46.26 -2.52 -11.42
CA GLY A 36 45.09 -2.69 -12.27
C GLY A 36 44.31 -3.97 -11.95
N THR A 37 45.00 -5.09 -11.76
CA THR A 37 44.34 -6.37 -11.42
C THR A 37 43.72 -6.34 -10.03
N TRP A 38 44.40 -5.76 -9.02
CA TRP A 38 43.84 -5.62 -7.68
C TRP A 38 42.60 -4.71 -7.66
N LEU A 39 42.65 -3.54 -8.32
CA LEU A 39 41.48 -2.65 -8.41
C LEU A 39 40.31 -3.31 -9.14
N ALA A 40 40.57 -4.12 -10.17
CA ALA A 40 39.54 -4.89 -10.86
C ALA A 40 38.90 -5.93 -9.91
N GLN A 41 39.70 -6.64 -9.12
CA GLN A 41 39.22 -7.58 -8.11
C GLN A 41 38.38 -6.88 -7.04
N CYS A 42 38.80 -5.72 -6.54
CA CYS A 42 38.02 -4.94 -5.57
C CYS A 42 36.67 -4.48 -6.14
N ARG A 43 36.65 -4.00 -7.40
CA ARG A 43 35.39 -3.63 -8.07
C ARG A 43 34.46 -4.82 -8.27
N GLN A 44 35.02 -5.98 -8.64
CA GLN A 44 34.26 -7.20 -8.80
C GLN A 44 33.66 -7.68 -7.47
N ALA A 45 34.45 -7.65 -6.38
CA ALA A 45 33.98 -7.99 -5.04
C ALA A 45 32.85 -7.05 -4.58
N GLN A 46 33.03 -5.73 -4.76
CA GLN A 46 32.01 -4.75 -4.41
C GLN A 46 30.72 -4.91 -5.25
N ALA A 47 30.85 -5.24 -6.54
CA ALA A 47 29.70 -5.52 -7.40
C ALA A 47 28.97 -6.80 -6.95
N ALA A 48 29.70 -7.84 -6.56
CA ALA A 48 29.13 -9.07 -6.03
C ALA A 48 28.37 -8.84 -4.71
N GLU A 49 28.96 -8.08 -3.77
CA GLU A 49 28.28 -7.71 -2.51
C GLU A 49 27.00 -6.92 -2.75
N LYS A 50 27.04 -5.92 -3.67
CA LYS A 50 25.84 -5.17 -4.06
C LYS A 50 24.77 -6.06 -4.69
N ALA A 51 25.16 -7.02 -5.52
CA ALA A 51 24.22 -7.95 -6.14
C ALA A 51 23.56 -8.88 -5.10
N VAL A 52 24.33 -9.35 -4.11
CA VAL A 52 23.80 -10.16 -2.99
C VAL A 52 22.82 -9.33 -2.15
N ALA A 53 23.19 -8.12 -1.74
CA ALA A 53 22.32 -7.24 -0.97
C ALA A 53 21.02 -6.88 -1.72
N GLN A 54 21.09 -6.66 -3.04
CA GLN A 54 19.90 -6.43 -3.87
C GLN A 54 19.02 -7.68 -3.96
N ALA A 55 19.61 -8.87 -4.09
CA ALA A 55 18.87 -10.13 -4.13
C ALA A 55 18.19 -10.43 -2.78
N GLU A 56 18.85 -10.16 -1.65
CA GLU A 56 18.27 -10.29 -0.32
C GLU A 56 17.13 -9.29 -0.10
N ALA A 57 17.34 -8.01 -0.43
CA ALA A 57 16.28 -7.00 -0.35
C ALA A 57 15.07 -7.36 -1.22
N LEU A 58 15.28 -7.94 -2.41
CA LEU A 58 14.20 -8.42 -3.25
C LEU A 58 13.48 -9.62 -2.62
N ARG A 59 14.23 -10.58 -2.06
CA ARG A 59 13.66 -11.74 -1.35
C ARG A 59 12.83 -11.31 -0.15
N GLU A 60 13.31 -10.36 0.66
CA GLU A 60 12.55 -9.82 1.79
C GLU A 60 11.28 -9.12 1.33
N ARG A 61 11.34 -8.34 0.24
CA ARG A 61 10.15 -7.69 -0.32
C ARG A 61 9.14 -8.71 -0.85
N VAL A 62 9.60 -9.77 -1.51
CA VAL A 62 8.75 -10.87 -1.98
C VAL A 62 8.16 -11.64 -0.79
N ALA A 63 8.97 -11.93 0.24
CA ALA A 63 8.52 -12.63 1.43
C ALA A 63 7.49 -11.81 2.22
N LYS A 64 7.72 -10.50 2.42
CA LYS A 64 6.74 -9.59 3.04
C LYS A 64 5.46 -9.50 2.24
N ARG A 65 5.54 -9.48 0.91
CA ARG A 65 4.34 -9.46 0.04
C ARG A 65 3.60 -10.80 0.02
N ALA A 66 4.28 -11.91 0.31
CA ALA A 66 3.70 -13.25 0.35
C ALA A 66 3.04 -13.57 1.71
N GLN A 67 3.29 -12.78 2.75
CA GLN A 67 2.54 -12.92 4.00
C GLN A 67 1.11 -12.41 3.75
N PRO A 68 0.07 -13.20 4.05
CA PRO A 68 -1.30 -12.73 4.01
C PRO A 68 -1.40 -11.55 4.98
N GLN A 69 -1.52 -10.34 4.44
CA GLN A 69 -1.78 -9.18 5.26
C GLN A 69 -3.17 -9.37 5.82
N GLU A 70 -3.28 -9.64 7.13
CA GLU A 70 -4.57 -9.70 7.81
C GLU A 70 -5.27 -8.37 7.55
N SER A 71 -6.34 -8.41 6.78
CA SER A 71 -7.10 -7.21 6.46
C SER A 71 -7.79 -6.76 7.73
N GLU A 72 -7.45 -5.56 8.20
CA GLU A 72 -8.07 -4.97 9.38
C GLU A 72 -9.60 -4.91 9.22
N PRO A 73 -10.37 -5.09 10.31
CA PRO A 73 -11.82 -5.09 10.23
C PRO A 73 -12.36 -3.73 9.79
N PHE A 74 -13.40 -3.71 8.97
CA PHE A 74 -14.01 -2.47 8.50
C PHE A 74 -15.50 -2.61 8.24
N TRP A 75 -16.21 -1.49 8.40
CA TRP A 75 -17.60 -1.37 8.01
C TRP A 75 -17.72 -1.14 6.51
N MET A 76 -18.66 -1.84 5.89
CA MET A 76 -18.93 -1.73 4.46
C MET A 76 -20.42 -1.61 4.18
N PHE A 77 -20.73 -0.90 3.09
CA PHE A 77 -22.03 -0.88 2.44
C PHE A 77 -21.97 -1.78 1.20
N GLU A 78 -22.47 -3.01 1.31
CA GLU A 78 -22.40 -3.99 0.23
C GLU A 78 -23.46 -3.68 -0.85
N LEU A 79 -23.06 -3.73 -2.12
CA LEU A 79 -23.88 -3.39 -3.28
C LEU A 79 -23.95 -4.59 -4.24
N PRO A 80 -24.79 -5.60 -3.96
CA PRO A 80 -24.82 -6.83 -4.77
C PRO A 80 -25.29 -6.58 -6.21
N GLU A 81 -26.13 -5.58 -6.46
CA GLU A 81 -26.61 -5.24 -7.81
C GLU A 81 -25.47 -4.84 -8.76
N VAL A 82 -24.39 -4.25 -8.23
CA VAL A 82 -23.22 -3.85 -9.02
C VAL A 82 -22.55 -5.07 -9.63
N ARG A 83 -22.43 -6.16 -8.85
CA ARG A 83 -21.82 -7.41 -9.31
C ARG A 83 -22.52 -7.95 -10.56
N HIS A 84 -23.85 -7.99 -10.57
CA HIS A 84 -24.61 -8.45 -11.74
C HIS A 84 -24.40 -7.58 -12.97
N VAL A 85 -24.18 -6.27 -12.79
CA VAL A 85 -23.86 -5.36 -13.89
C VAL A 85 -22.46 -5.65 -14.46
N LEU A 86 -21.50 -6.00 -13.60
CA LEU A 86 -20.14 -6.37 -14.03
C LEU A 86 -20.09 -7.74 -14.71
N GLU A 87 -20.88 -8.71 -14.24
CA GLU A 87 -20.96 -10.05 -14.82
C GLU A 87 -21.63 -10.03 -16.21
N ASN A 88 -22.65 -9.20 -16.40
CA ASN A 88 -23.44 -9.15 -17.64
C ASN A 88 -22.94 -8.11 -18.67
N GLY A 89 -21.98 -7.26 -18.32
CA GLY A 89 -21.65 -6.06 -19.09
C GLY A 89 -20.16 -5.94 -19.43
N ALA A 90 -19.86 -5.56 -20.68
CA ALA A 90 -18.52 -5.20 -21.15
C ALA A 90 -18.05 -3.80 -20.66
N ILE A 91 -18.47 -3.37 -19.46
CA ILE A 91 -18.14 -2.04 -18.92
C ILE A 91 -16.65 -1.97 -18.54
N LEU A 92 -16.08 -3.09 -18.09
CA LEU A 92 -14.67 -3.16 -17.74
C LEU A 92 -13.81 -3.39 -19.00
N PRO A 93 -12.69 -2.66 -19.15
CA PRO A 93 -11.72 -2.99 -20.18
C PRO A 93 -11.22 -4.44 -19.98
N PRO A 94 -10.90 -5.18 -21.06
CA PRO A 94 -10.56 -6.61 -20.99
C PRO A 94 -9.28 -6.92 -20.19
N THR A 95 -8.48 -5.90 -19.89
CA THR A 95 -7.25 -6.00 -19.09
C THR A 95 -7.49 -5.93 -17.58
N PHE A 96 -8.73 -5.70 -17.16
CA PHE A 96 -9.10 -5.51 -15.76
C PHE A 96 -9.55 -6.82 -15.14
N SER A 97 -9.15 -7.04 -13.90
CA SER A 97 -9.76 -8.07 -13.06
C SER A 97 -10.96 -7.45 -12.33
N PRO A 98 -12.17 -8.03 -12.47
CA PRO A 98 -13.32 -7.60 -11.69
C PRO A 98 -13.02 -7.67 -10.19
N ALA A 99 -13.53 -6.70 -9.43
CA ALA A 99 -13.44 -6.74 -7.98
C ALA A 99 -14.23 -7.94 -7.44
N GLU A 100 -13.63 -8.70 -6.52
CA GLU A 100 -14.26 -9.88 -5.92
C GLU A 100 -15.52 -9.52 -5.11
N SER A 101 -15.51 -8.34 -4.50
CA SER A 101 -16.63 -7.81 -3.73
C SER A 101 -16.88 -6.35 -4.10
N THR A 102 -18.15 -6.02 -4.32
CA THR A 102 -18.61 -4.67 -4.70
C THR A 102 -19.23 -3.99 -3.50
N TYR A 103 -18.42 -3.21 -2.79
CA TYR A 103 -18.84 -2.49 -1.59
C TYR A 103 -18.31 -1.07 -1.57
N VAL A 104 -18.91 -0.23 -0.73
CA VAL A 104 -18.39 1.08 -0.33
C VAL A 104 -17.82 0.94 1.07
N ARG A 105 -16.54 1.29 1.28
CA ARG A 105 -15.96 1.33 2.62
C ARG A 105 -16.60 2.47 3.40
N LEU A 106 -17.07 2.20 4.61
CA LEU A 106 -17.71 3.19 5.48
C LEU A 106 -16.75 3.69 6.55
N LEU A 107 -16.12 2.77 7.29
CA LEU A 107 -15.24 3.10 8.40
C LEU A 107 -14.23 1.96 8.63
N GLN A 108 -12.94 2.28 8.70
CA GLN A 108 -11.89 1.33 9.08
C GLN A 108 -11.81 1.25 10.61
N LEU A 109 -11.82 0.04 11.18
CA LEU A 109 -11.68 -0.16 12.62
C LEU A 109 -10.21 -0.47 12.98
N PRO A 110 -9.74 -0.05 14.17
CA PRO A 110 -8.40 -0.39 14.64
C PRO A 110 -8.25 -1.89 14.84
N SER A 111 -7.14 -2.46 14.37
CA SER A 111 -6.79 -3.87 14.58
C SER A 111 -6.31 -4.16 16.01
N ASP A 112 -5.73 -3.15 16.68
CA ASP A 112 -5.16 -3.24 18.02
C ASP A 112 -6.02 -2.61 19.12
N GLY A 113 -7.21 -2.10 18.76
CA GLY A 113 -8.12 -1.40 19.67
C GLY A 113 -7.76 0.06 19.95
N ASP A 114 -6.73 0.63 19.32
CA ASP A 114 -6.39 2.05 19.45
C ASP A 114 -7.28 2.93 18.58
N VAL A 115 -8.46 3.28 19.12
CA VAL A 115 -9.46 4.11 18.43
C VAL A 115 -8.92 5.50 18.13
N ALA A 116 -8.09 6.07 19.00
CA ALA A 116 -7.55 7.42 18.81
C ALA A 116 -6.61 7.46 17.59
N ARG A 117 -5.72 6.47 17.46
CA ARG A 117 -4.84 6.37 16.29
C ARG A 117 -5.62 6.15 15.00
N ALA A 118 -6.59 5.22 15.01
CA ALA A 118 -7.39 4.94 13.82
C ALA A 118 -8.29 6.11 13.40
N ALA A 119 -8.72 6.96 14.36
CA ALA A 119 -9.42 8.20 14.06
C ALA A 119 -8.49 9.20 13.38
N GLU A 120 -7.28 9.40 13.91
CA GLU A 120 -6.27 10.30 13.32
C GLU A 120 -5.89 9.88 11.89
N GLU A 121 -5.67 8.60 11.65
CA GLU A 121 -5.35 8.05 10.32
C GLU A 121 -6.46 8.32 9.28
N GLN A 122 -7.71 8.39 9.72
CA GLN A 122 -8.88 8.71 8.89
C GLN A 122 -9.22 10.21 8.88
N GLY A 123 -8.46 11.03 9.62
CA GLY A 123 -8.70 12.47 9.75
C GLY A 123 -9.99 12.80 10.49
N LEU A 124 -10.35 11.98 11.48
CA LEU A 124 -11.52 12.14 12.34
C LEU A 124 -11.10 12.43 13.79
N GLU A 125 -12.00 13.06 14.54
CA GLU A 125 -11.89 13.11 16.00
C GLU A 125 -12.34 11.77 16.60
N GLN A 126 -11.74 11.37 17.73
CA GLN A 126 -12.04 10.10 18.39
C GLN A 126 -13.55 9.95 18.70
N GLU A 127 -14.17 10.99 19.28
CA GLU A 127 -15.60 10.99 19.61
C GLU A 127 -16.47 10.80 18.35
N THR A 128 -16.06 11.40 17.22
CA THR A 128 -16.76 11.22 15.94
C THR A 128 -16.64 9.78 15.46
N MET A 129 -15.46 9.17 15.58
CA MET A 129 -15.26 7.77 15.19
C MET A 129 -16.10 6.83 16.05
N GLU A 130 -16.13 7.01 17.37
CA GLU A 130 -16.95 6.22 18.30
C GLU A 130 -18.45 6.35 17.97
N ALA A 131 -18.93 7.57 17.75
CA ALA A 131 -20.32 7.82 17.35
C ALA A 131 -20.67 7.16 16.00
N MET A 132 -19.75 7.17 15.03
CA MET A 132 -19.94 6.48 13.76
C MET A 132 -19.98 4.95 13.95
N GLN A 133 -19.15 4.38 14.82
CA GLN A 133 -19.16 2.94 15.12
C GLN A 133 -20.51 2.52 15.73
N ASP A 134 -20.98 3.25 16.74
CA ASP A 134 -22.25 2.96 17.42
C ASP A 134 -23.45 3.06 16.44
N ALA A 135 -23.42 4.08 15.58
CA ALA A 135 -24.42 4.24 14.54
C ALA A 135 -24.39 3.07 13.53
N LEU A 136 -23.20 2.67 13.05
CA LEU A 136 -23.07 1.58 12.09
C LEU A 136 -23.46 0.21 12.68
N GLU A 137 -23.14 -0.05 13.94
CA GLU A 137 -23.59 -1.28 14.62
C GLU A 137 -25.11 -1.30 14.74
N SER A 138 -25.74 -0.16 15.03
CA SER A 138 -27.20 -0.03 15.10
C SER A 138 -27.90 -0.21 13.74
N LEU A 139 -27.20 0.06 12.63
CA LEU A 139 -27.71 -0.10 11.26
C LEU A 139 -27.27 -1.41 10.59
N LYS A 140 -26.61 -2.31 11.32
CA LYS A 140 -26.07 -3.55 10.79
C LYS A 140 -27.19 -4.46 10.24
N GLY A 141 -27.02 -4.89 8.99
CA GLY A 141 -28.00 -5.72 8.29
C GLY A 141 -29.18 -4.95 7.70
N GLU A 142 -29.35 -3.68 8.03
CA GLU A 142 -30.38 -2.83 7.42
C GLU A 142 -30.06 -2.54 5.96
N SER A 143 -31.12 -2.37 5.16
CA SER A 143 -31.00 -2.11 3.72
C SER A 143 -31.34 -0.67 3.39
N PHE A 144 -30.53 -0.05 2.52
CA PHE A 144 -30.74 1.32 2.07
C PHE A 144 -30.58 1.44 0.56
N GLU A 145 -31.10 2.55 0.02
CA GLU A 145 -30.86 2.94 -1.36
C GLU A 145 -29.69 3.92 -1.44
N ALA A 146 -28.65 3.54 -2.17
CA ALA A 146 -27.56 4.42 -2.56
C ALA A 146 -27.70 4.79 -4.04
N LYS A 147 -27.14 5.93 -4.45
CA LYS A 147 -27.27 6.41 -5.84
C LYS A 147 -25.91 6.48 -6.52
N MET A 148 -25.71 5.74 -7.59
CA MET A 148 -24.52 5.85 -8.42
C MET A 148 -24.62 7.10 -9.30
N THR A 149 -23.62 7.98 -9.22
CA THR A 149 -23.65 9.30 -9.88
C THR A 149 -22.68 9.40 -11.05
N LYS A 150 -21.48 8.80 -10.93
CA LYS A 150 -20.43 8.87 -11.95
C LYS A 150 -19.67 7.56 -12.01
N ILE A 151 -19.17 7.22 -13.19
CA ILE A 151 -18.21 6.12 -13.41
C ILE A 151 -16.88 6.73 -13.86
N LEU A 152 -15.80 6.29 -13.24
CA LEU A 152 -14.45 6.74 -13.50
C LEU A 152 -13.62 5.55 -13.97
N ILE A 153 -13.03 5.68 -15.16
CA ILE A 153 -12.20 4.64 -15.77
C ILE A 153 -10.86 5.26 -16.14
N SER A 154 -9.79 4.74 -15.55
CA SER A 154 -8.41 5.03 -15.94
C SER A 154 -7.78 3.78 -16.56
N GLU A 155 -6.51 3.88 -16.93
CA GLU A 155 -5.72 2.71 -17.35
C GLU A 155 -5.58 1.63 -16.26
N LYS A 156 -5.69 2.02 -14.98
CA LYS A 156 -5.37 1.13 -13.84
C LYS A 156 -6.58 0.71 -13.01
N ILE A 157 -7.59 1.56 -12.89
CA ILE A 157 -8.76 1.34 -12.03
C ILE A 157 -10.03 1.81 -12.73
N ALA A 158 -11.10 1.04 -12.53
CA ALA A 158 -12.47 1.39 -12.83
C ALA A 158 -13.28 1.39 -11.53
N LEU A 159 -13.95 2.50 -11.23
CA LEU A 159 -14.78 2.65 -10.03
C LEU A 159 -15.98 3.54 -10.33
N ALA A 160 -16.97 3.52 -9.44
CA ALA A 160 -18.08 4.48 -9.48
C ALA A 160 -18.19 5.27 -8.19
N LEU A 161 -18.60 6.53 -8.33
CA LEU A 161 -18.96 7.39 -7.21
C LEU A 161 -20.40 7.11 -6.81
N VAL A 162 -20.61 7.01 -5.50
CA VAL A 162 -21.89 6.65 -4.90
C VAL A 162 -22.29 7.74 -3.91
N ALA A 163 -23.51 8.22 -4.02
CA ALA A 163 -24.14 9.03 -2.99
C ALA A 163 -24.85 8.10 -2.01
N LEU A 164 -24.37 8.06 -0.78
CA LEU A 164 -24.99 7.34 0.32
C LEU A 164 -26.16 8.17 0.90
N PRO A 165 -27.17 7.51 1.48
CA PRO A 165 -28.23 8.22 2.18
C PRO A 165 -27.69 8.88 3.46
N PRO A 166 -28.19 10.06 3.87
CA PRO A 166 -27.62 10.82 5.00
C PRO A 166 -27.60 10.10 6.36
N VAL A 167 -28.44 9.07 6.52
CA VAL A 167 -28.51 8.25 7.73
C VAL A 167 -27.33 7.29 7.86
N VAL A 168 -26.62 7.00 6.77
CA VAL A 168 -25.48 6.08 6.76
C VAL A 168 -24.19 6.87 6.94
N PRO A 169 -23.54 6.82 8.12
CA PRO A 169 -22.29 7.54 8.35
C PRO A 169 -21.15 6.92 7.53
N THR A 170 -20.19 7.77 7.14
CA THR A 170 -19.01 7.35 6.39
C THR A 170 -17.83 8.26 6.70
N ALA A 171 -16.66 7.65 6.92
CA ALA A 171 -15.37 8.32 7.01
C ALA A 171 -14.81 8.65 5.61
N CYS A 172 -15.33 8.01 4.56
CA CYS A 172 -14.85 8.25 3.20
C CYS A 172 -15.36 9.59 2.67
N LYS A 173 -14.42 10.51 2.40
CA LYS A 173 -14.71 11.82 1.77
C LYS A 173 -15.48 11.70 0.46
N VAL A 174 -15.17 10.66 -0.32
CA VAL A 174 -15.82 10.36 -1.59
C VAL A 174 -16.24 8.89 -1.57
N PRO A 175 -17.50 8.58 -1.22
CA PRO A 175 -17.98 7.20 -1.21
C PRO A 175 -17.97 6.64 -2.63
N HIS A 176 -17.36 5.48 -2.79
CA HIS A 176 -17.11 4.86 -4.09
C HIS A 176 -17.16 3.34 -4.01
N VAL A 177 -17.43 2.71 -5.14
CA VAL A 177 -17.37 1.25 -5.33
C VAL A 177 -16.37 0.94 -6.42
N VAL A 178 -15.40 0.07 -6.14
CA VAL A 178 -14.41 -0.37 -7.13
C VAL A 178 -15.03 -1.49 -7.96
N PHE A 179 -14.98 -1.33 -9.29
CA PHE A 179 -15.47 -2.35 -10.23
C PHE A 179 -14.37 -3.32 -10.64
N GLY A 180 -13.16 -2.81 -10.80
CA GLY A 180 -12.02 -3.64 -11.19
C GLY A 180 -10.72 -2.87 -11.12
N ILE A 181 -9.65 -3.63 -10.93
CA ILE A 181 -8.28 -3.13 -10.82
C ILE A 181 -7.44 -3.89 -11.84
N HIS A 182 -6.57 -3.16 -12.53
CA HIS A 182 -5.57 -3.76 -13.40
C HIS A 182 -4.54 -4.53 -12.55
N PRO A 183 -4.14 -5.78 -12.87
CA PRO A 183 -3.26 -6.59 -12.00
C PRO A 183 -1.89 -5.98 -11.68
N ARG A 184 -1.45 -5.00 -12.49
CA ARG A 184 -0.20 -4.24 -12.30
C ARG A 184 -0.38 -2.93 -11.54
N ALA A 185 -1.60 -2.57 -11.18
CA ALA A 185 -1.87 -1.33 -10.45
C ALA A 185 -1.45 -1.50 -8.98
N PRO A 186 -0.73 -0.53 -8.41
CA PRO A 186 -0.50 -0.49 -6.98
C PRO A 186 -1.80 -0.13 -6.23
N GLU A 187 -1.95 -0.62 -5.01
CA GLU A 187 -3.14 -0.43 -4.16
C GLU A 187 -3.51 1.04 -3.99
N TRP A 188 -2.52 1.91 -3.75
CA TRP A 188 -2.69 3.37 -3.59
C TRP A 188 -3.28 4.10 -4.80
N SER A 189 -3.44 3.39 -5.94
CA SER A 189 -3.97 4.00 -7.16
C SER A 189 -5.41 4.48 -6.99
N VAL A 190 -6.19 3.86 -6.07
CA VAL A 190 -7.58 4.24 -5.82
C VAL A 190 -7.62 5.60 -5.15
N GLU A 191 -6.86 5.79 -4.07
CA GLU A 191 -6.79 7.03 -3.30
C GLU A 191 -6.29 8.17 -4.18
N GLN A 192 -5.23 7.96 -4.97
CA GLN A 192 -4.73 8.98 -5.89
C GLN A 192 -5.78 9.38 -6.95
N MET A 193 -6.56 8.43 -7.44
CA MET A 193 -7.65 8.75 -8.37
C MET A 193 -8.70 9.62 -7.67
N LEU A 194 -9.13 9.23 -6.47
CA LEU A 194 -10.16 9.95 -5.72
C LEU A 194 -9.71 11.36 -5.32
N GLU A 195 -8.45 11.55 -4.95
CA GLU A 195 -7.88 12.87 -4.68
C GLU A 195 -7.94 13.78 -5.91
N LYS A 196 -7.59 13.26 -7.09
CA LYS A 196 -7.69 14.02 -8.35
C LYS A 196 -9.13 14.41 -8.68
N VAL A 197 -10.08 13.52 -8.40
CA VAL A 197 -11.53 13.76 -8.56
C VAL A 197 -12.01 14.84 -7.60
N ALA A 198 -11.67 14.71 -6.32
CA ALA A 198 -12.07 15.65 -5.28
C ALA A 198 -11.52 17.06 -5.52
N ALA A 199 -10.33 17.17 -6.11
CA ALA A 199 -9.73 18.45 -6.46
C ALA A 199 -10.32 19.10 -7.73
N GLU A 200 -11.32 18.50 -8.39
CA GLU A 200 -11.90 18.91 -9.68
C GLU A 200 -10.88 19.09 -10.82
N LYS A 201 -9.63 18.65 -10.63
CA LYS A 201 -8.54 18.80 -11.61
C LYS A 201 -8.71 17.89 -12.84
N ASN A 202 -9.68 16.97 -12.79
CA ASN A 202 -9.87 15.93 -13.80
C ASN A 202 -10.38 16.41 -15.15
N GLN A 203 -10.95 17.62 -15.28
CA GLN A 203 -11.41 18.09 -16.60
C GLN A 203 -10.27 18.22 -17.63
N LYS A 204 -9.01 18.29 -17.20
CA LYS A 204 -7.84 18.40 -18.09
C LYS A 204 -7.01 17.13 -18.19
N ASP A 205 -7.22 16.14 -17.32
CA ASP A 205 -6.42 14.92 -17.32
C ASP A 205 -7.00 13.91 -18.31
N LYS A 206 -6.39 13.80 -19.49
CA LYS A 206 -6.82 12.87 -20.55
C LYS A 206 -6.69 11.40 -20.17
N THR A 207 -6.12 11.08 -19.00
CA THR A 207 -5.92 9.70 -18.54
C THR A 207 -7.12 9.10 -17.82
N VAL A 208 -8.11 9.92 -17.43
CA VAL A 208 -9.30 9.46 -16.72
C VAL A 208 -10.54 9.77 -17.56
N THR A 209 -11.22 8.71 -17.99
CA THR A 209 -12.54 8.81 -18.61
C THR A 209 -13.59 8.95 -17.51
N CYS A 210 -14.34 10.05 -17.53
CA CYS A 210 -15.45 10.29 -16.63
C CYS A 210 -16.76 10.13 -17.39
N ILE A 211 -17.61 9.21 -16.93
CA ILE A 211 -18.94 8.96 -17.47
C ILE A 211 -19.94 9.41 -16.40
N GLU A 212 -20.55 10.57 -16.60
CA GLU A 212 -21.61 11.06 -15.72
C GLU A 212 -22.92 10.35 -16.04
N MET A 213 -23.62 9.89 -15.00
CA MET A 213 -24.92 9.28 -15.17
C MET A 213 -25.95 10.38 -15.47
N PRO A 214 -26.76 10.26 -16.55
CA PRO A 214 -27.77 11.28 -16.87
C PRO A 214 -28.81 11.43 -15.76
N THR A 215 -29.09 10.32 -15.07
CA THR A 215 -29.86 10.28 -13.83
C THR A 215 -29.12 9.38 -12.85
N PRO A 216 -28.91 9.80 -11.58
CA PRO A 216 -28.30 8.94 -10.57
C PRO A 216 -29.06 7.61 -10.47
N ARG A 217 -28.34 6.49 -10.62
CA ARG A 217 -28.96 5.16 -10.64
C ARG A 217 -29.12 4.66 -9.20
N PRO A 218 -30.36 4.41 -8.72
CA PRO A 218 -30.58 3.84 -7.40
C PRO A 218 -30.07 2.39 -7.38
N MET A 219 -29.47 2.00 -6.27
CA MET A 219 -28.95 0.65 -6.02
C MET A 219 -29.26 0.29 -4.57
N LYS A 220 -29.82 -0.90 -4.35
CA LYS A 220 -30.04 -1.39 -3.00
C LYS A 220 -28.75 -1.99 -2.45
N GLY A 221 -28.41 -1.61 -1.22
CA GLY A 221 -27.31 -2.20 -0.48
C GLY A 221 -27.64 -2.38 0.98
N TYR A 222 -26.72 -2.95 1.74
CA TYR A 222 -26.88 -3.20 3.17
C TYR A 222 -25.55 -3.07 3.91
N ILE A 223 -25.62 -2.76 5.21
CA ILE A 223 -24.44 -2.52 6.05
C ILE A 223 -23.96 -3.83 6.67
N ARG A 224 -22.65 -4.08 6.58
CA ARG A 224 -21.98 -5.23 7.22
C ARG A 224 -20.62 -4.85 7.80
N LEU A 225 -20.24 -5.61 8.82
CA LEU A 225 -18.87 -5.61 9.34
C LEU A 225 -18.07 -6.71 8.62
N HIS A 226 -16.95 -6.32 8.03
CA HIS A 226 -15.94 -7.25 7.54
C HIS A 226 -14.94 -7.52 8.65
N THR A 227 -14.78 -8.78 9.04
CA THR A 227 -13.93 -9.18 10.19
C THR A 227 -12.55 -9.69 9.78
N GLY A 228 -12.13 -9.49 8.53
CA GLY A 228 -10.78 -9.80 8.08
C GLY A 228 -10.45 -11.30 7.97
N GLN A 229 -11.43 -12.18 8.19
CA GLN A 229 -11.26 -13.59 7.83
C GLN A 229 -11.16 -13.66 6.31
N SER A 230 -9.96 -14.03 5.84
CA SER A 230 -9.68 -14.31 4.43
C SER A 230 -10.85 -15.08 3.85
N ILE A 231 -11.53 -14.47 2.87
CA ILE A 231 -12.53 -15.16 2.07
C ILE A 231 -11.72 -16.19 1.28
N GLN A 232 -11.54 -17.38 1.86
CA GLN A 232 -11.02 -18.52 1.13
C GLN A 232 -12.10 -18.88 0.10
N SER A 233 -11.91 -18.37 -1.12
CA SER A 233 -12.65 -18.73 -2.32
C SER A 233 -12.42 -20.18 -2.71
#